data_AF-A0A8D8SHY5-F1
#
_entry.id   AF-A0A8D8SHY5-F1
#
_cell.length_a   1.000
_cell.length_b   1.000
_cell.length_c   1.000
_cell.angle_alpha   90.00
_cell.angle_beta   90.00
_cell.angle_gamma   90.00
#
_symmetry.space_group_name_H-M   'P 1'
#
loop_
_entity.id
_entity.type
_entity.pdbx_description
1 polymer ?
#
loop_
_entity_poly.entity_id
_entity_poly.type
_entity_poly.pdbx_seq_one_letter_code
_entity_poly.pdbx_strand_id
1 'polypeptide(L)'
;MGKLLSLLSRDDSNCCTKNKYDVFLDFENAQPTEAEHELFEEVQAVLQDSESILDEIQFYKGAGKEIREAIATPTPECQTKAWTTVVPLVLKLRRFYLFSTQLEEIVPKILLHLCS
;
A
#
# COMPACT_ATOMS: atom_id res chain seq x y z
N MET A 1 -5.54 10.04 -22.16
CA MET A 1 -4.76 10.00 -20.90
C MET A 1 -3.32 10.52 -20.99
N GLY A 2 -2.54 10.31 -22.06
CA GLY A 2 -1.13 10.76 -22.14
C GLY A 2 -0.87 12.28 -22.03
N LYS A 3 -1.82 13.13 -22.45
CA LYS A 3 -1.69 14.59 -22.30
C LYS A 3 -1.72 15.05 -20.84
N LEU A 4 -2.53 14.43 -20.00
CA LEU A 4 -2.64 14.82 -18.58
C LEU A 4 -1.39 14.38 -17.81
N LEU A 5 -0.91 13.16 -18.01
CA LEU A 5 0.36 12.71 -17.44
C LEU A 5 1.53 13.59 -17.91
N SER A 6 1.56 14.00 -19.19
CA SER A 6 2.58 14.94 -19.69
C SER A 6 2.47 16.36 -19.13
N LEU A 7 1.29 16.73 -18.60
CA LEU A 7 1.09 18.00 -17.88
C LEU A 7 1.52 17.87 -16.42
N LEU A 8 1.29 16.73 -15.78
CA LEU A 8 1.72 16.45 -14.40
C LEU A 8 3.21 16.16 -14.26
N SER A 9 3.85 15.60 -15.30
CA SER A 9 5.27 15.27 -15.32
C SER A 9 6.17 16.41 -15.84
N ARG A 10 5.64 17.63 -15.99
CA ARG A 10 6.41 18.78 -16.48
C ARG A 10 7.21 19.37 -15.33
N ASP A 11 8.54 19.26 -15.40
CA ASP A 11 9.44 20.01 -14.53
C ASP A 11 9.26 21.52 -14.76
N ASP A 12 9.07 22.28 -13.68
CA ASP A 12 8.89 23.75 -13.66
C ASP A 12 10.10 24.55 -14.20
N SER A 13 11.14 23.88 -14.68
CA SER A 13 12.45 24.47 -15.00
C SER A 13 12.55 25.10 -16.40
N ASN A 14 11.52 25.04 -17.24
CA ASN A 14 11.55 25.61 -18.60
C ASN A 14 10.65 26.85 -18.79
N CYS A 15 11.22 28.02 -18.48
CA CYS A 15 10.63 29.38 -18.42
C CYS A 15 9.97 29.94 -19.71
N CYS A 16 9.87 29.19 -20.82
CA CYS A 16 9.56 29.77 -22.14
C CYS A 16 8.41 29.10 -22.94
N THR A 17 7.54 28.29 -22.33
CA THR A 17 6.39 27.72 -23.05
C THR A 17 5.11 28.55 -22.87
N LYS A 18 4.56 29.05 -23.98
CA LYS A 18 3.43 30.02 -24.05
C LYS A 18 2.08 29.52 -23.53
N ASN A 19 1.95 28.27 -23.09
CA ASN A 19 0.71 27.73 -22.52
C ASN A 19 1.00 27.06 -21.19
N LYS A 20 1.03 27.87 -20.12
CA LYS A 20 0.97 27.38 -18.74
C LYS A 20 -0.49 27.03 -18.45
N TYR A 21 -0.86 25.78 -18.70
CA TYR A 21 -2.16 25.26 -18.27
C TYR A 21 -2.03 24.96 -16.78
N ASP A 22 -2.64 25.79 -15.94
CA ASP A 22 -2.75 25.50 -14.51
C ASP A 22 -3.91 24.52 -14.34
N VAL A 23 -3.59 23.23 -14.26
CA VAL A 23 -4.57 22.18 -13.97
C VAL A 23 -4.66 22.07 -12.45
N PHE A 24 -5.67 22.68 -11.86
CA PHE A 24 -5.95 22.51 -10.44
C PHE A 24 -6.53 21.11 -10.20
N LEU A 25 -5.81 20.30 -9.45
CA LEU A 25 -6.27 19.00 -8.96
C LEU A 25 -6.50 19.12 -7.46
N ASP A 26 -7.76 18.99 -7.05
CA ASP A 26 -8.14 18.99 -5.65
C ASP A 26 -7.99 17.58 -5.08
N PHE A 27 -6.82 17.25 -4.55
CA PHE A 27 -6.57 15.96 -3.91
C PHE A 27 -7.20 15.85 -2.51
N GLU A 28 -7.54 16.98 -1.89
CA GLU A 28 -8.08 17.00 -0.53
C GLU A 28 -9.61 16.84 -0.51
N ASN A 29 -10.31 17.43 -1.48
CA ASN A 29 -11.78 17.46 -1.50
C ASN A 29 -12.38 16.82 -2.76
N ALA A 30 -11.62 16.08 -3.56
CA ALA A 30 -12.18 15.31 -4.67
C ALA A 30 -13.39 14.49 -4.20
N GLN A 31 -14.53 14.70 -4.86
CA GLN A 31 -15.75 13.93 -4.62
C GLN A 31 -16.00 13.01 -5.81
N PRO A 32 -16.36 11.74 -5.58
CA PRO A 32 -16.74 10.85 -6.67
C PRO A 32 -18.00 11.39 -7.35
N THR A 33 -18.07 11.24 -8.67
CA THR A 33 -19.34 11.38 -9.38
C THR A 33 -20.27 10.21 -9.03
N GLU A 34 -21.57 10.33 -9.33
CA GLU A 34 -22.55 9.24 -9.11
C GLU A 34 -22.12 7.92 -9.77
N ALA A 35 -21.49 7.98 -10.94
CA ALA A 35 -21.00 6.81 -11.66
C ALA A 35 -19.74 6.18 -11.03
N GLU A 36 -18.96 6.97 -10.28
CA GLU A 36 -17.72 6.54 -9.63
C GLU A 36 -17.97 6.10 -8.18
N HIS A 37 -19.08 6.50 -7.58
CA HIS A 37 -19.33 6.36 -6.14
C HIS A 37 -19.19 4.93 -5.62
N GLU A 38 -19.72 3.93 -6.33
CA GLU A 38 -19.62 2.53 -5.90
C GLU A 38 -18.16 2.05 -5.87
N LEU A 39 -17.40 2.34 -6.95
CA LEU A 39 -15.99 1.98 -7.05
C LEU A 39 -15.13 2.76 -6.04
N PHE A 40 -15.45 4.04 -5.83
CA PHE A 40 -14.76 4.89 -4.87
C PHE A 40 -14.87 4.33 -3.45
N GLU A 41 -16.07 3.97 -3.00
CA GLU A 41 -16.29 3.37 -1.68
C GLU A 41 -15.55 2.04 -1.52
N GLU A 42 -15.56 1.18 -2.55
CA GLU A 42 -14.82 -0.08 -2.54
C GLU A 42 -13.31 0.14 -2.39
N VAL A 43 -12.75 1.05 -3.17
CA VAL A 43 -11.32 1.40 -3.12
C VAL A 43 -10.96 2.04 -1.78
N GLN A 44 -11.79 2.96 -1.29
CA GLN A 44 -11.58 3.65 -0.03
C GLN A 44 -11.56 2.68 1.16
N ALA A 45 -12.45 1.69 1.16
CA ALA A 45 -12.48 0.67 2.20
C ALA A 45 -11.17 -0.16 2.25
N VAL A 46 -10.57 -0.46 1.10
CA VAL A 46 -9.26 -1.12 1.05
C VAL A 46 -8.14 -0.15 1.48
N LEU A 47 -8.13 1.08 0.97
CA LEU A 47 -7.07 2.04 1.27
C LEU A 47 -7.05 2.51 2.73
N GLN A 48 -8.18 2.42 3.44
CA GLN A 48 -8.27 2.80 4.87
C GLN A 48 -7.25 2.05 5.74
N ASP A 49 -6.91 0.81 5.40
CA ASP A 49 -5.95 0.00 6.16
C ASP A 49 -4.48 0.26 5.76
N SER A 50 -4.23 1.02 4.69
CA SER A 50 -2.89 1.14 4.09
C SER A 50 -1.85 1.74 5.04
N GLU A 51 -2.19 2.79 5.79
CA GLU A 51 -1.28 3.43 6.75
C GLU A 51 -0.89 2.45 7.86
N SER A 52 -1.86 1.74 8.45
CA SER A 52 -1.61 0.73 9.48
C SER A 52 -0.73 -0.42 8.95
N ILE A 53 -0.93 -0.85 7.70
CA ILE A 53 -0.11 -1.89 7.07
C ILE A 53 1.34 -1.39 6.89
N LEU A 54 1.52 -0.17 6.39
CA LEU A 54 2.84 0.43 6.18
C LEU A 54 3.60 0.61 7.50
N ASP A 55 2.93 1.08 8.55
CA ASP A 55 3.51 1.17 9.90
C ASP A 55 3.98 -0.19 10.41
N GLU A 56 3.14 -1.22 10.28
CA GLU A 56 3.50 -2.56 10.72
C GLU A 56 4.70 -3.15 9.96
N ILE A 57 4.83 -2.84 8.66
CA ILE A 57 5.99 -3.20 7.85
C ILE A 57 7.23 -2.44 8.32
N GLN A 58 7.12 -1.13 8.52
CA GLN A 58 8.23 -0.27 8.96
C GLN A 58 8.80 -0.72 10.31
N PHE A 59 7.94 -1.14 11.23
CA PHE A 59 8.34 -1.60 12.56
C PHE A 59 8.48 -3.13 12.69
N TYR A 60 8.60 -3.85 11.57
CA TYR A 60 8.79 -5.31 11.58
C TYR A 60 10.22 -5.69 12.02
N LYS A 61 10.36 -6.13 13.28
CA LYS A 61 11.68 -6.45 13.88
C LYS A 61 12.26 -7.81 13.48
N GLY A 62 11.41 -8.74 13.03
CA GLY A 62 11.79 -10.14 12.83
C GLY A 62 12.08 -10.90 14.14
N ALA A 63 12.42 -12.19 14.01
CA ALA A 63 12.76 -13.08 15.13
C ALA A 63 14.09 -13.84 14.89
N GLY A 64 14.98 -13.25 14.10
CA GLY A 64 16.19 -13.94 13.63
C GLY A 64 17.17 -14.32 14.75
N LYS A 65 17.13 -13.62 15.90
CA LYS A 65 17.95 -13.97 17.07
C LYS A 65 17.42 -15.23 17.74
N GLU A 66 16.13 -15.25 18.05
CA GLU A 66 15.45 -16.34 18.74
C GLU A 66 15.45 -17.61 17.90
N ILE A 67 15.24 -17.49 16.58
CA ILE A 67 15.34 -18.63 15.65
C ILE A 67 16.75 -19.22 15.66
N ARG A 68 17.79 -18.40 15.55
CA ARG A 68 19.19 -18.87 15.58
C ARG A 68 19.53 -19.54 16.90
N GLU A 69 19.10 -18.96 18.02
CA GLU A 69 19.30 -19.50 19.36
C GLU A 69 18.63 -20.88 19.51
N ALA A 70 17.38 -21.03 19.05
CA ALA A 70 16.65 -22.29 19.08
C ALA A 70 17.25 -23.39 18.19
N ILE A 71 17.84 -23.02 17.04
CA ILE A 71 18.55 -23.96 16.15
C ILE A 71 19.89 -24.39 16.76
N ALA A 72 20.65 -23.44 17.30
CA ALA A 72 21.98 -23.72 17.87
C ALA A 72 21.89 -24.53 19.17
N THR A 73 20.88 -24.23 19.99
CA THR A 73 20.65 -24.90 21.29
C THR A 73 19.19 -25.34 21.38
N PRO A 74 18.85 -26.57 20.96
CA PRO A 74 17.46 -27.03 20.86
C PRO A 74 16.89 -27.47 22.22
N THR A 75 16.86 -26.57 23.21
CA THR A 75 16.15 -26.83 24.48
C THR A 75 14.67 -26.44 24.37
N PRO A 76 13.79 -27.02 25.21
CA PRO A 76 12.38 -26.66 25.26
C PRO A 76 12.15 -25.15 25.50
N GLU A 77 12.99 -24.50 26.31
CA GLU A 77 12.87 -23.06 26.57
C GLU A 77 13.19 -22.22 25.33
N CYS A 78 14.30 -22.53 24.63
CA CYS A 78 14.70 -21.83 23.42
C CYS A 78 13.67 -22.01 22.29
N GLN A 79 13.14 -23.23 22.12
CA GLN A 79 12.09 -23.53 21.14
C GLN A 79 10.79 -22.77 21.45
N THR A 80 10.35 -22.77 22.71
CA THR A 80 9.15 -22.04 23.14
C THR A 80 9.32 -20.54 22.87
N LYS A 81 10.46 -19.96 23.25
CA LYS A 81 10.77 -18.54 23.04
C LYS A 81 10.78 -18.16 21.56
N ALA A 82 11.38 -18.98 20.70
CA ALA A 82 11.35 -18.77 19.26
C ALA A 82 9.91 -18.84 18.72
N TRP A 83 9.15 -19.86 19.11
CA TRP A 83 7.76 -20.01 18.69
C TRP A 83 6.89 -18.82 19.09
N THR A 84 6.93 -18.42 20.36
CA THR A 84 6.12 -17.29 20.87
C THR A 84 6.49 -15.96 20.22
N THR A 85 7.74 -15.80 19.77
CA THR A 85 8.20 -14.60 19.07
C THR A 85 7.82 -14.63 17.59
N VAL A 86 7.93 -15.79 16.93
CA VAL A 86 7.67 -15.94 15.49
C VAL A 86 6.19 -15.88 15.15
N VAL A 87 5.32 -16.53 15.94
CA VAL A 87 3.88 -16.60 15.65
C VAL A 87 3.24 -15.23 15.37
N PRO A 88 3.37 -14.20 16.24
CA PRO A 88 2.78 -12.88 15.97
C PRO A 88 3.36 -12.22 14.72
N LEU A 89 4.64 -12.46 14.40
CA LEU A 89 5.26 -11.92 13.19
C LEU A 89 4.71 -12.58 11.92
N VAL A 90 4.50 -13.89 11.93
CA VAL A 90 3.88 -14.62 10.82
C VAL A 90 2.44 -14.18 10.61
N LEU A 91 1.70 -13.87 11.67
CA LEU A 91 0.36 -13.29 11.55
C LEU A 91 0.39 -11.92 10.85
N LYS A 92 1.39 -11.07 11.10
CA LYS A 92 1.59 -9.82 10.35
C LYS A 92 1.89 -10.08 8.88
N LEU A 93 2.79 -11.02 8.58
CA LEU A 93 3.10 -11.39 7.19
C LEU A 93 1.85 -11.90 6.45
N ARG A 94 1.01 -12.70 7.12
CA ARG A 94 -0.28 -13.12 6.58
C ARG A 94 -1.20 -11.93 6.32
N ARG A 95 -1.27 -10.96 7.24
CA ARG A 95 -2.06 -9.73 7.07
C ARG A 95 -1.59 -8.96 5.83
N PHE A 96 -0.30 -8.78 5.64
CA PHE A 96 0.27 -8.07 4.47
C PHE A 96 -0.07 -8.79 3.16
N TYR A 97 0.00 -10.12 3.15
CA TYR A 97 -0.39 -10.90 1.99
C TYR A 97 -1.88 -10.73 1.66
N LEU A 98 -2.77 -10.82 2.65
CA LEU A 98 -4.21 -10.63 2.42
C LEU A 98 -4.53 -9.21 1.92
N PHE A 99 -3.83 -8.20 2.45
CA PHE A 99 -3.94 -6.83 1.95
C PHE A 99 -3.50 -6.72 0.48
N SER A 100 -2.41 -7.41 0.11
CA SER A 100 -1.96 -7.43 -1.29
C SER A 100 -2.98 -8.07 -2.24
N THR A 101 -3.74 -9.08 -1.79
CA THR A 101 -4.81 -9.69 -2.59
C THR A 101 -6.00 -8.74 -2.76
N GLN A 102 -6.33 -7.94 -1.73
CA GLN A 102 -7.36 -6.91 -1.87
C GLN A 102 -6.94 -5.84 -2.90
N LEU A 103 -5.67 -5.41 -2.87
CA LEU A 103 -5.12 -4.50 -3.87
C LEU A 103 -5.16 -5.10 -5.29
N GLU A 104 -4.82 -6.38 -5.43
CA GLU A 104 -4.88 -7.09 -6.71
C GLU A 104 -6.30 -7.11 -7.30
N GLU A 105 -7.33 -7.20 -6.45
CA GLU A 105 -8.74 -7.18 -6.89
C GLU A 105 -9.22 -5.78 -7.30
N ILE A 106 -8.85 -4.74 -6.56
CA ILE A 106 -9.35 -3.37 -6.82
C ILE A 106 -8.63 -2.66 -7.97
N VAL A 107 -7.33 -2.91 -8.18
CA VAL A 107 -6.53 -2.17 -9.18
C VAL A 107 -7.07 -2.36 -10.60
N PRO A 108 -7.41 -3.58 -11.06
CA PRO A 108 -8.02 -3.77 -12.38
C PRO A 108 -9.36 -3.04 -12.55
N LYS A 109 -10.17 -2.93 -11.49
CA LYS A 109 -11.45 -2.20 -11.53
C LYS A 109 -11.24 -0.71 -11.75
N ILE A 110 -10.28 -0.13 -11.03
CA ILE A 110 -9.86 1.26 -11.24
C ILE A 110 -9.39 1.46 -12.68
N LEU A 111 -8.51 0.59 -13.17
CA LEU A 111 -7.99 0.69 -14.53
C LEU A 111 -9.08 0.55 -15.59
N LEU A 112 -10.04 -0.37 -15.40
CA LEU A 112 -11.18 -0.54 -16.30
C LEU A 112 -12.01 0.75 -16.40
N HIS A 113 -12.28 1.41 -15.27
CA HIS A 113 -13.07 2.64 -15.24
C HIS A 113 -12.31 3.84 -15.82
N LEU A 114 -11.00 3.93 -15.58
CA LEU A 114 -10.17 5.04 -16.08
C LEU A 114 -9.76 4.89 -17.55
N CYS A 115 -9.74 3.66 -18.08
CA CYS A 115 -9.28 3.36 -19.45
C CYS A 115 -10.42 3.05 -20.42
N SER A 116 -11.68 3.09 -19.98
CA SER A 116 -12.86 2.95 -20.85
C SER A 116 -13.12 4.18 -21.73
#